data_AF-A0A1I1HZX9-F1
#
_entry.id   AF-A0A1I1HZX9-F1
#
_cell.length_a   1.000
_cell.length_b   1.000
_cell.length_c   1.000
_cell.angle_alpha   90.00
_cell.angle_beta   90.00
_cell.angle_gamma   90.00
#
_symmetry.space_group_name_H-M   'P 1'
#
loop_
_entity.id
_entity.type
_entity.pdbx_description
1 polymer ?
#
loop_
_entity_poly.entity_id
_entity_poly.type
_entity_poly.pdbx_seq_one_letter_code
_entity_poly.pdbx_strand_id
1 'polypeptide(L)'
;MTESTETVRCWLVERDYNDKGLVTLAYATSDGDRVYRRELAAGAATRSRVTAAKDVEPDQLEPVEDEDTRERYAMEVERTAEGYEPDDPI
;
A
#
# COMPACT_ATOMS: atom_id res chain seq x y z
N MET A 1 0.98 -28.90 -1.63
CA MET A 1 0.00 -27.89 -2.05
C MET A 1 0.55 -26.56 -1.59
N THR A 2 1.19 -25.83 -2.48
CA THR A 2 1.45 -24.40 -2.30
C THR A 2 0.69 -23.78 -3.46
N GLU A 3 -0.54 -23.37 -3.21
CA GLU A 3 -1.20 -22.46 -4.12
C GLU A 3 -0.28 -21.24 -4.18
N SER A 4 0.46 -21.13 -5.28
CA SER A 4 1.18 -19.93 -5.65
C SER A 4 0.12 -18.91 -6.02
N THR A 5 -0.59 -18.37 -5.04
CA THR A 5 -1.43 -17.19 -5.24
C THR A 5 -0.48 -16.13 -5.75
N GLU A 6 -0.65 -15.73 -7.01
CA GLU A 6 0.17 -14.72 -7.69
C GLU A 6 -0.16 -13.36 -7.07
N THR A 7 0.32 -13.13 -5.86
CA THR A 7 0.15 -11.87 -5.14
C THR A 7 1.08 -10.83 -5.74
N VAL A 8 0.55 -9.63 -5.92
CA VAL A 8 1.30 -8.48 -6.39
C VAL A 8 1.84 -7.73 -5.18
N ARG A 9 3.14 -7.47 -5.19
CA ARG A 9 3.78 -6.64 -4.17
C ARG A 9 3.37 -5.19 -4.34
N CYS A 10 2.73 -4.65 -3.31
CA CYS A 10 2.28 -3.26 -3.27
C CYS A 10 2.99 -2.54 -2.13
N TRP A 11 3.42 -1.31 -2.36
CA TRP A 11 4.18 -0.49 -1.40
C TRP A 11 3.31 0.61 -0.84
N LEU A 12 3.52 0.95 0.43
CA LEU A 12 2.80 2.02 1.11
C LEU A 12 3.15 3.36 0.44
N VAL A 13 2.14 3.99 -0.15
CA VAL A 13 2.26 5.29 -0.82
C VAL A 13 1.56 6.41 -0.07
N GLU A 14 0.53 6.07 0.72
CA GLU A 14 -0.26 7.06 1.42
C GLU A 14 -0.79 6.49 2.73
N ARG A 15 -0.79 7.34 3.74
CA ARG A 15 -1.39 7.09 5.05
C ARG A 15 -2.11 8.33 5.50
N ASP A 16 -3.43 8.24 5.57
CA ASP A 16 -4.29 9.33 6.01
C ASP A 16 -4.98 8.99 7.33
N TYR A 17 -5.09 9.97 8.23
CA TYR A 17 -5.78 9.80 9.51
C TYR A 17 -6.98 10.74 9.56
N ASN A 18 -8.15 10.19 9.88
CA ASN A 18 -9.35 11.00 10.02
C ASN A 18 -9.67 11.31 11.49
N ASP A 19 -10.53 12.32 11.68
CA ASP A 19 -10.99 12.79 13.01
C ASP A 19 -11.79 11.75 13.80
N LYS A 20 -12.21 10.65 13.15
CA LYS A 20 -12.93 9.54 13.78
C LYS A 20 -11.99 8.48 14.35
N GLY A 21 -10.68 8.71 14.27
CA GLY A 21 -9.68 7.73 14.69
C GLY A 21 -9.65 6.51 13.77
N LEU A 22 -9.88 6.69 12.47
CA LEU A 22 -9.61 5.70 11.45
C LEU A 22 -8.40 6.16 10.62
N VAL A 23 -7.70 5.21 10.07
CA VAL A 23 -6.55 5.42 9.20
C VAL A 23 -6.78 4.68 7.89
N THR A 24 -6.61 5.40 6.80
CA THR A 24 -6.66 4.85 5.45
C THR A 24 -5.23 4.61 5.00
N LEU A 25 -4.92 3.36 4.68
CA LEU A 25 -3.64 2.97 4.10
C LEU A 25 -3.86 2.67 2.63
N ALA A 26 -3.07 3.30 1.77
CA ALA A 26 -3.02 3.00 0.35
C ALA A 26 -1.68 2.35 0.01
N TYR A 27 -1.75 1.18 -0.60
CA TYR A 27 -0.60 0.45 -1.11
C TYR A 27 -0.71 0.37 -2.62
N ALA A 28 0.25 0.93 -3.34
CA ALA A 28 0.24 0.90 -4.80
C ALA A 28 1.23 -0.12 -5.35
N THR A 29 0.96 -0.65 -6.53
CA THR A 29 1.94 -1.41 -7.32
C THR A 29 3.13 -0.53 -7.68
N SER A 30 4.28 -1.14 -8.02
CA SER A 30 5.47 -0.45 -8.53
C SER A 30 5.18 0.61 -9.58
N ASP A 31 4.24 0.32 -10.47
CA ASP A 31 3.89 1.16 -11.60
C ASP A 31 2.81 2.21 -11.26
N GLY A 32 2.28 2.21 -10.03
CA GLY A 32 1.21 3.10 -9.57
C GLY A 32 -0.17 2.84 -10.20
N ASP A 33 -0.28 1.98 -11.21
CA ASP A 33 -1.52 1.72 -11.96
C ASP A 33 -2.65 1.13 -11.10
N ARG A 34 -2.28 0.45 -10.02
CA ARG A 34 -3.20 -0.27 -9.15
C ARG A 34 -2.92 0.05 -7.70
N VAL A 35 -3.98 0.16 -6.93
CA VAL A 35 -3.91 0.49 -5.51
C VAL A 35 -4.79 -0.44 -4.69
N TYR A 36 -4.26 -0.89 -3.57
CA TYR A 36 -4.99 -1.56 -2.50
C TYR A 36 -5.23 -0.56 -1.38
N ARG A 37 -6.50 -0.32 -1.05
CA ARG A 37 -6.88 0.54 0.07
C ARG A 37 -7.43 -0.29 1.21
N ARG A 38 -6.99 0.03 2.42
CA ARG A 38 -7.49 -0.60 3.64
C ARG A 38 -7.65 0.42 4.74
N GLU A 39 -8.85 0.46 5.29
CA GLU A 39 -9.17 1.28 6.46
C GLU A 39 -8.97 0.46 7.74
N LEU A 40 -8.37 1.08 8.76
CA LEU A 40 -8.17 0.49 10.08
C LEU A 40 -8.53 1.49 11.16
N ALA A 41 -8.85 1.01 12.36
CA ALA A 41 -8.85 1.89 13.53
C ALA A 41 -7.43 2.42 13.77
N ALA A 42 -7.28 3.69 14.13
CA ALA A 42 -6.00 4.36 14.36
C ALA A 42 -5.15 3.61 15.40
N GLY A 43 -5.78 3.09 16.47
CA GLY A 43 -5.08 2.26 17.46
C GLY A 43 -4.56 0.93 16.92
N ALA A 44 -5.17 0.40 15.84
CA ALA A 44 -4.72 -0.82 15.18
C ALA A 44 -3.58 -0.57 14.17
N ALA A 45 -3.44 0.65 13.64
CA ALA A 45 -2.35 1.04 12.73
C ALA A 45 -1.13 1.58 13.49
N THR A 46 -0.67 0.83 14.48
CA THR A 46 0.65 1.10 15.07
C THR A 46 1.73 0.73 14.05
N ARG A 47 2.84 1.48 13.99
CA ARG A 47 3.93 1.29 12.99
C ARG A 47 4.40 -0.17 12.89
N SER A 48 4.48 -0.89 14.00
CA SER A 48 4.86 -2.32 14.01
C SER A 48 3.91 -3.26 13.26
N ARG A 49 2.72 -2.82 12.86
CA ARG A 49 1.75 -3.60 12.08
C ARG A 49 1.58 -3.13 10.64
N VAL A 50 2.15 -1.97 10.29
CA VAL A 50 2.09 -1.37 8.96
C VAL A 50 3.47 -1.53 8.36
N THR A 51 3.58 -2.44 7.40
CA THR A 51 4.84 -2.70 6.69
C THR A 51 4.99 -1.77 5.50
N ALA A 52 6.22 -1.57 5.04
CA ALA A 52 6.53 -0.77 3.86
C ALA A 52 5.91 -1.35 2.59
N ALA A 53 5.85 -2.68 2.49
CA ALA A 53 5.18 -3.38 1.42
C ALA A 53 4.21 -4.45 1.93
N LYS A 54 3.32 -4.87 1.05
CA LYS A 54 2.37 -5.94 1.29
C LYS A 54 2.11 -6.70 0.00
N ASP A 55 2.13 -8.01 0.10
CA ASP A 55 1.70 -8.89 -0.99
C ASP A 55 0.16 -8.99 -0.96
N VAL A 56 -0.47 -8.53 -2.04
CA VAL A 56 -1.93 -8.41 -2.15
C VAL A 56 -2.41 -9.15 -3.40
N GLU A 57 -3.58 -9.78 -3.32
CA GLU A 57 -4.16 -10.46 -4.48
C GLU A 57 -4.61 -9.44 -5.53
N PRO A 58 -4.37 -9.68 -6.84
CA PRO A 58 -4.68 -8.74 -7.90
C PRO A 58 -6.18 -8.41 -8.01
N ASP A 59 -7.05 -9.31 -7.56
CA ASP A 59 -8.51 -9.11 -7.49
C ASP A 59 -8.93 -8.10 -6.40
N GLN A 60 -8.07 -7.84 -5.41
CA GLN A 60 -8.30 -6.82 -4.40
C GLN A 60 -7.76 -5.44 -4.81
N LEU A 61 -7.03 -5.37 -5.92
CA LEU A 61 -6.45 -4.13 -6.42
C LEU A 61 -7.45 -3.35 -7.27
N GLU A 62 -7.62 -2.10 -6.91
CA GLU A 62 -8.43 -1.15 -7.67
C GLU A 62 -7.55 -0.43 -8.70
N PRO A 63 -8.01 -0.26 -9.96
CA PRO A 63 -7.28 0.51 -10.95
C PRO A 63 -7.28 2.01 -10.58
N VAL A 64 -6.15 2.68 -10.81
CA VAL A 64 -6.00 4.12 -10.68
C VAL A 64 -6.27 4.74 -12.05
N GLU A 65 -7.45 5.34 -12.21
CA GLU A 65 -7.88 5.94 -13.48
C GLU A 65 -7.20 7.28 -13.77
N ASP A 66 -6.76 7.98 -12.72
CA ASP A 66 -6.15 9.31 -12.80
C ASP A 66 -4.62 9.20 -13.01
N GLU A 67 -4.15 9.72 -14.13
CA GLU A 67 -2.73 9.64 -14.54
C GLU A 67 -1.81 10.37 -13.54
N ASP A 68 -2.19 11.58 -13.10
CA ASP A 68 -1.44 12.34 -12.08
C ASP A 68 -1.32 11.57 -10.76
N THR A 69 -2.37 10.85 -10.35
CA THR A 69 -2.36 10.00 -9.15
C THR A 69 -1.47 8.79 -9.33
N ARG A 70 -1.48 8.17 -10.52
CA ARG A 70 -0.63 7.02 -10.85
C ARG A 70 0.85 7.41 -10.78
N GLU A 71 1.24 8.51 -11.42
CA GLU A 71 2.62 9.00 -11.42
C GLU A 71 3.10 9.32 -10.00
N ARG A 72 2.24 9.97 -9.20
CA ARG A 72 2.51 10.25 -7.79
C ARG A 72 2.69 8.96 -6.98
N TYR A 73 1.81 7.97 -7.16
CA TYR A 73 1.94 6.69 -6.47
C TYR A 73 3.23 5.96 -6.87
N ALA A 74 3.55 5.88 -8.16
CA ALA A 74 4.80 5.26 -8.62
C ALA A 74 6.04 5.89 -7.98
N MET A 75 6.12 7.23 -7.96
CA MET A 75 7.23 7.95 -7.32
C MET A 75 7.32 7.68 -5.80
N GLU A 76 6.18 7.61 -5.10
CA GLU A 76 6.17 7.26 -3.68
C GLU A 76 6.56 5.80 -3.44
N VAL A 77 6.16 4.88 -4.34
CA VAL A 77 6.61 3.48 -4.27
C VAL A 77 8.13 3.41 -4.40
N GLU A 78 8.72 4.08 -5.39
CA GLU A 78 10.17 4.11 -5.58
C GLU A 78 10.86 4.63 -4.32
N ARG A 79 10.40 5.77 -3.78
CA ARG A 79 10.96 6.35 -2.55
C ARG A 79 10.89 5.39 -1.37
N THR A 80 9.75 4.74 -1.16
CA THR A 80 9.57 3.80 -0.05
C THR A 80 10.43 2.55 -0.24
N ALA A 81 10.48 2.01 -1.46
CA ALA A 81 11.25 0.81 -1.79
C ALA A 81 12.77 1.04 -1.73
N GLU A 82 13.25 2.26 -2.02
CA GLU A 82 14.66 2.63 -1.84
C GLU A 82 15.04 2.83 -0.38
N GLY A 83 14.10 3.26 0.46
CA GLY A 83 14.34 3.59 1.87
C GLY A 83 14.09 2.47 2.86
N TYR A 84 13.26 1.48 2.51
CA TYR A 84 12.75 0.47 3.43
C TYR A 84 12.70 -0.92 2.80
N GLU A 85 12.96 -1.96 3.60
CA GLU A 85 12.70 -3.33 3.20
C GLU A 85 11.18 -3.62 3.17
N PRO A 86 10.69 -4.57 2.35
CA PRO A 86 9.26 -4.88 2.25
C PRO A 86 8.56 -5.12 3.59
N ASP A 87 9.25 -5.77 4.52
CA ASP A 87 8.75 -6.13 5.85
C ASP A 87 9.08 -5.07 6.92
N ASP A 88 9.73 -3.96 6.55
CA ASP A 88 10.09 -2.92 7.49
C ASP A 88 8.84 -2.17 7.97
N PRO A 89 8.71 -1.90 9.28
CA PRO A 89 7.58 -1.15 9.82
C PRO A 89 7.71 0.36 9.56
N ILE A 90 6.62 0.99 9.09
CA ILE A 90 6.51 2.43 8.79
C ILE A 90 5.45 3.15 9.66
#